data_AF-A0A8B5Y6L1-F1
#
_entry.id   AF-A0A8B5Y6L1-F1
#
_cell.length_a   1.000
_cell.length_b   1.000
_cell.length_c   1.000
_cell.angle_alpha   90.00
_cell.angle_beta   90.00
_cell.angle_gamma   90.00
#
_symmetry.space_group_name_H-M   'P 1'
#
loop_
_entity.id
_entity.type
_entity.pdbx_description
1 polymer ?
#
loop_
_entity_poly.entity_id
_entity_poly.type
_entity_poly.pdbx_seq_one_letter_code
_entity_poly.pdbx_strand_id
1 'polypeptide(L)' 'MKKEHVKTVYSNSSQEAFKHANSAQQLGFGANIEQTRPERLFDEFGQPDEDKAFRVHIFKFIEEAAE' A
#
# COMPACT_ATOMS: atom_id res chain seq x y z
N MET A 1 12.11 2.95 14.64
CA MET A 1 10.67 2.69 14.40
C MET A 1 10.56 1.73 13.24
N LYS A 2 10.14 0.49 13.51
CA LYS A 2 9.99 -0.56 12.50
C LYS A 2 8.64 -0.42 11.82
N LYS A 3 8.59 -0.53 10.49
CA LYS A 3 7.35 -0.60 9.72
C LYS A 3 7.04 -2.07 9.47
N GLU A 4 5.88 -2.52 9.95
CA GLU A 4 5.36 -3.85 9.65
C GLU A 4 4.31 -3.73 8.56
N HIS A 5 4.52 -4.43 7.44
CA HIS A 5 3.51 -4.46 6.36
C HIS A 5 2.30 -5.25 6.82
N VAL A 6 1.11 -4.64 6.67
CA VAL A 6 -0.17 -5.25 7.05
C VAL A 6 -0.87 -5.79 5.82
N LYS A 7 -1.04 -4.96 4.79
CA LYS A 7 -1.70 -5.33 3.54
C LYS A 7 -1.40 -4.35 2.41
N THR A 8 -1.64 -4.80 1.19
CA THR A 8 -1.63 -3.95 -0.01
C THR A 8 -3.05 -3.92 -0.60
N VAL A 9 -3.57 -2.73 -0.86
CA VAL A 9 -4.85 -2.52 -1.56
C VAL A 9 -4.56 -2.04 -2.98
N TYR A 10 -5.30 -2.55 -3.96
CA TYR A 10 -5.13 -2.16 -5.37
C TYR A 10 -6.31 -1.31 -5.83
N SER A 11 -6.04 -0.30 -6.65
CA SER A 11 -7.08 0.62 -7.14
C SER A 11 -6.81 1.05 -8.58
N ASN A 12 -7.88 1.29 -9.33
CA ASN A 12 -7.82 1.72 -10.73
C ASN A 12 -7.78 3.26 -10.86
N SER A 13 -8.08 3.97 -9.78
CA SER A 13 -8.14 5.44 -9.73
C SER A 13 -7.29 5.97 -8.58
N SER A 14 -6.62 7.10 -8.83
CA SER A 14 -5.88 7.83 -7.80
C SER A 14 -6.80 8.26 -6.65
N GLN A 15 -8.05 8.64 -6.94
CA GLN A 15 -9.01 9.06 -5.93
C GLN A 15 -9.34 7.93 -4.95
N GLU A 16 -9.52 6.71 -5.44
CA GLU A 16 -9.74 5.53 -4.58
C GLU A 16 -8.50 5.18 -3.77
N ALA A 17 -7.31 5.26 -4.38
CA ALA A 17 -6.04 5.06 -3.66
C ALA A 17 -5.85 6.07 -2.51
N PHE A 18 -6.18 7.34 -2.73
CA PHE A 18 -6.17 8.37 -1.70
C PHE A 18 -7.19 8.11 -0.59
N LYS A 19 -8.40 7.66 -0.92
CA LYS A 19 -9.39 7.26 0.09
C LYS A 19 -8.86 6.14 0.98
N HIS A 20 -8.28 5.09 0.39
CA HIS A 20 -7.70 3.99 1.16
C HIS A 20 -6.55 4.44 2.07
N ALA A 21 -5.65 5.30 1.57
CA ALA A 21 -4.56 5.83 2.38
C ALA A 21 -5.08 6.70 3.53
N ASN A 22 -6.05 7.57 3.28
CA ASN A 22 -6.66 8.42 4.31
C ASN A 22 -7.38 7.58 5.37
N SER A 23 -8.17 6.58 4.97
CA SER A 23 -8.81 5.65 5.91
C SER A 23 -7.80 4.89 6.76
N ALA A 24 -6.66 4.47 6.20
CA ALA A 24 -5.59 3.83 6.97
C ALA A 24 -4.97 4.79 7.99
N GLN A 25 -4.71 6.05 7.60
CA GLN A 25 -4.18 7.07 8.50
C GLN A 25 -5.14 7.43 9.64
N GLN A 26 -6.44 7.55 9.35
CA GLN A 26 -7.48 7.77 10.37
C GLN A 26 -7.54 6.64 11.42
N LEU A 27 -7.13 5.43 11.04
CA LEU A 27 -7.04 4.26 11.91
C LEU A 27 -5.67 4.11 12.60
N GLY A 28 -4.77 5.09 12.44
CA GLY A 28 -3.44 5.06 13.06
C GLY A 28 -2.40 4.22 12.32
N PHE A 29 -2.68 3.79 11.09
CA PHE A 29 -1.71 3.10 10.25
C PHE A 29 -0.96 4.07 9.34
N GLY A 30 0.25 3.69 8.95
CA GLY A 30 0.94 4.30 7.84
C GLY A 30 0.41 3.77 6.52
N ALA A 31 0.39 4.61 5.49
CA ALA A 31 0.04 4.23 4.14
C ALA A 31 1.01 4.86 3.13
N ASN A 32 1.38 4.10 2.11
CA ASN A 32 2.16 4.56 0.97
C ASN A 32 1.42 4.25 -0.33
N ILE A 33 1.25 5.24 -1.21
CA ILE A 33 0.61 5.05 -2.51
C ILE A 33 1.71 4.93 -3.57
N GLU A 34 1.70 3.84 -4.31
CA GLU A 34 2.58 3.57 -5.45
C GLU A 34 1.72 3.52 -6.72
N GLN A 35 2.11 4.26 -7.76
CA GLN A 35 1.48 4.14 -9.06
C GLN A 35 2.12 2.99 -9.82
N THR A 36 1.34 1.96 -10.11
CA THR A 36 1.75 0.85 -10.95
C THR A 36 1.45 1.18 -12.40
N ARG A 37 2.35 1.94 -13.04
CA ARG A 37 2.46 1.83 -14.50
C ARG A 37 2.99 0.43 -14.80
N PRO A 38 2.35 -0.35 -15.69
CA PRO A 38 2.85 -1.67 -16.03
C PRO A 38 4.10 -1.51 -16.91
N GLU A 39 5.27 -1.35 -16.29
CA GLU A 39 6.51 -1.80 -16.90
C GLU A 39 6.61 -3.30 -16.62
N ARG A 40 6.28 -4.10 -17.63
CA ARG A 40 6.34 -5.56 -17.54
C ARG A 40 7.71 -6.00 -17.03
N LEU A 41 7.73 -6.72 -15.91
CA LEU A 41 8.15 -8.13 -15.80
C LEU A 41 7.67 -8.64 -14.43
N PHE A 42 7.07 -9.82 -14.44
CA PHE A 42 6.36 -10.47 -13.33
C PHE A 42 7.27 -10.75 -12.14
N ASP A 43 6.82 -10.53 -10.91
CA ASP A 43 7.38 -11.24 -9.74
C ASP A 43 6.43 -11.28 -8.52
N GLU A 44 6.33 -12.49 -7.97
CA GLU A 44 5.91 -13.01 -6.65
C GLU A 44 4.75 -12.42 -5.80
N PHE A 45 4.26 -11.20 -6.01
CA PHE A 45 3.29 -10.57 -5.11
C PHE A 45 2.00 -10.15 -5.80
N GLY A 46 1.30 -11.14 -6.35
CA GLY A 46 -0.05 -10.99 -6.92
C GLY A 46 -0.08 -10.15 -8.20
N GLN A 47 -0.65 -10.71 -9.27
CA GLN A 47 -0.87 -9.96 -10.49
C GLN A 47 -1.73 -8.72 -10.19
N PRO A 48 -1.26 -7.49 -10.48
CA PRO A 48 -2.22 -6.42 -10.71
C PRO A 48 -3.03 -6.82 -11.95
N ASP A 49 -4.35 -6.89 -11.84
CA ASP A 49 -5.21 -6.85 -13.04
C ASP A 49 -4.74 -5.69 -13.91
N GLU A 50 -4.76 -5.84 -15.23
CA GLU A 50 -4.31 -4.81 -16.18
C GLU A 50 -5.02 -3.46 -15.97
N ASP A 51 -6.13 -3.42 -15.24
CA ASP A 51 -6.88 -2.23 -14.85
C ASP A 51 -6.39 -1.51 -13.56
N LYS A 52 -5.58 -2.17 -12.71
CA LYS A 52 -5.18 -1.66 -11.38
C LYS A 52 -3.90 -0.82 -11.45
N ALA A 53 -4.08 0.49 -11.57
CA ALA A 53 -3.02 1.49 -11.75
C ALA A 53 -2.33 1.98 -10.46
N PHE A 54 -2.87 1.65 -9.28
CA PHE A 54 -2.34 2.10 -7.99
C PHE A 54 -2.31 0.95 -6.97
N ARG A 55 -1.24 0.94 -6.15
CA ARG A 55 -1.08 0.10 -4.96
C ARG A 55 -1.01 1.00 -3.73
N VAL A 56 -1.73 0.65 -2.68
CA VAL A 56 -1.69 1.31 -1.38
C VAL A 56 -1.16 0.32 -0.36
N HIS A 57 0.09 0.50 0.04
CA HIS A 57 0.74 -0.30 1.06
C HIS A 57 0.40 0.26 2.44
N ILE A 58 -0.25 -0.55 3.27
CA ILE A 58 -0.62 -0.18 4.63
C ILE A 58 0.34 -0.88 5.58
N PHE A 59 0.89 -0.12 6.52
CA PHE A 59 1.85 -0.60 7.50
C PHE A 59 1.53 -0.11 8.91
N LYS A 60 1.89 -0.91 9.89
CA LYS A 60 1.85 -0.55 11.31
C LYS A 60 3.22 -0.06 11.73
N PHE A 61 3.25 1.00 12.54
CA PHE A 61 4.48 1.43 13.19
C PHE A 61 4.63 0.65 14.50
N ILE A 62 5.73 -0.08 14.63
CA ILE A 62 6.09 -0.79 15.85
C ILE A 62 7.22 0.00 16.49
N GLU A 63 7.01 0.41 17.74
CA GLU A 63 8.08 0.90 18.59
C GLU A 63 9.05 -0.25 18.80
N GLU A 64 10.29 -0.04 18.35
CA GLU A 64 11.37 -0.97 18.64
C GLU A 64 11.58 -0.86 20.15
N ALA A 65 11.15 -1.88 20.90
CA ALA A 65 11.53 -1.98 22.30
C ALA A 65 13.06 -2.01 22.29
N ALA A 66 13.67 -0.93 22.78
CA ALA A 66 15.11 -0.87 22.98
C ALA A 66 15.44 -1.97 24.01
N GLU A 67 15.98 -3.08 23.52
CA GLU A 67 16.60 -4.11 24.35
C GLU A 67 17.98 -3.64 24.81
#